data_AF-A0A7X3LYQ5-F1
#
_entry.id   AF-A0A7X3LYQ5-F1
#
_cell.length_a   1.000
_cell.length_b   1.000
_cell.length_c   1.000
_cell.angle_alpha   90.00
_cell.angle_beta   90.00
_cell.angle_gamma   90.00
#
_symmetry.space_group_name_H-M   'P 1'
#
loop_
_entity.id
_entity.type
_entity.pdbx_description
1 polymer ?
#
loop_
_entity_poly.entity_id
_entity_poly.type
_entity_poly.pdbx_seq_one_letter_code
_entity_poly.pdbx_strand_id
1 'polypeptide(L)'
;MVDLTNSLSLENQYSAVGLGLNLAAVSYILTHFDGNLTMNKSLLFGIFLIISTFNAAIAETTIETLNGSLTVRELSEEFRVEILVDERPLYYQDDARYGFVAKTYNVYESVGVAIIGFSSGGSGCPAIYRIVDLTFGSPILSQQFGSCSDTPIFQIVEGKIQIDFPAFGEVPAERWVYSDSKLKQVR
;
A
#
# COMPACT_ATOMS: atom_id res chain seq x y z
N MET A 1 -4.03 9.05 -28.89
CA MET A 1 -2.62 9.29 -28.49
C MET A 1 -2.70 9.89 -27.11
N VAL A 2 -2.47 9.10 -26.06
CA VAL A 2 -2.62 9.53 -24.66
C VAL A 2 -1.32 10.19 -24.25
N ASP A 3 -1.41 11.44 -23.82
CA ASP A 3 -0.27 12.24 -23.38
C ASP A 3 -0.04 11.96 -21.88
N LEU A 4 1.14 11.43 -21.55
CA LEU A 4 1.57 11.08 -20.20
C LEU A 4 2.62 12.12 -19.76
N THR A 5 2.18 13.30 -19.36
CA THR A 5 3.10 14.36 -18.88
C THR A 5 3.48 14.16 -17.42
N ASN A 6 4.80 14.22 -17.17
CA ASN A 6 5.47 14.15 -15.87
C ASN A 6 4.94 15.18 -14.85
N SER A 7 4.64 14.73 -13.64
CA SER A 7 4.74 15.57 -12.43
C SER A 7 5.84 15.00 -11.52
N LEU A 8 6.84 15.84 -11.24
CA LEU A 8 7.89 15.57 -10.26
C LEU A 8 7.35 15.95 -8.88
N SER A 9 7.20 14.99 -7.97
CA SER A 9 7.04 15.26 -6.53
C SER A 9 8.32 14.83 -5.82
N LEU A 10 9.06 15.82 -5.31
CA LEU A 10 10.12 15.64 -4.32
C LEU A 10 9.54 15.89 -2.93
N GLU A 11 10.12 15.19 -1.96
CA GLU A 11 9.93 15.28 -0.49
C GLU A 11 8.81 14.44 0.12
N ASN A 12 9.16 13.17 0.39
CA ASN A 12 8.54 12.40 1.46
C ASN A 12 9.47 12.49 2.69
N GLN A 13 9.19 13.42 3.60
CA GLN A 13 9.85 13.45 4.91
C GLN A 13 8.99 12.72 5.93
N TYR A 14 9.59 11.68 6.51
CA TYR A 14 9.14 10.99 7.71
C TYR A 14 8.80 11.99 8.82
N SER A 15 7.59 11.89 9.40
CA SER A 15 7.37 12.23 10.80
C SER A 15 6.07 11.60 11.32
N ALA A 16 6.16 10.33 11.71
CA ALA A 16 5.20 9.74 12.63
C ALA A 16 5.42 10.34 14.03
N VAL A 17 4.78 11.48 14.32
CA VAL A 17 4.61 11.94 15.71
C VAL A 17 3.41 11.21 16.30
N GLY A 18 3.61 9.93 16.60
CA GLY A 18 2.70 9.19 17.46
C GLY A 18 2.89 9.68 18.89
N LEU A 19 1.92 10.41 19.41
CA LEU A 19 1.81 10.77 20.82
C LEU A 19 1.90 9.50 21.68
N GLY A 20 3.09 9.23 22.21
CA GLY A 20 3.31 8.27 23.27
C GLY A 20 2.66 8.78 24.55
N LEU A 21 1.37 8.51 24.73
CA LEU A 21 0.73 8.60 26.04
C LEU A 21 1.34 7.52 26.93
N ASN A 22 2.23 7.98 27.81
CA ASN A 22 3.00 7.18 28.74
C ASN A 22 2.06 6.35 29.64
N LEU A 23 2.20 5.02 29.63
CA LEU A 23 1.37 4.05 30.36
C LEU A 23 1.30 4.27 31.88
N ALA A 24 2.13 5.15 32.45
CA ALA A 24 2.09 5.49 33.88
C ALA A 24 0.96 6.46 34.28
N ALA A 25 0.40 7.24 33.35
CA ALA A 25 -0.58 8.28 33.69
C ALA A 25 -2.02 7.75 33.88
N VAL A 26 -2.37 6.63 33.24
CA VAL A 26 -3.73 6.07 33.30
C VAL A 26 -3.97 5.26 34.58
N SER A 27 -2.91 4.68 35.17
CA SER A 27 -3.04 3.94 36.43
C SER A 27 -3.19 4.85 37.67
N TYR A 28 -2.88 6.15 37.56
CA TYR A 28 -2.95 7.08 38.69
C TYR A 28 -4.38 7.54 39.00
N ILE A 29 -5.25 7.58 37.99
CA ILE A 29 -6.64 8.07 38.16
C ILE A 29 -7.51 7.04 38.90
N LEU A 30 -7.15 5.74 38.87
CA LEU A 30 -7.94 4.68 39.49
C LEU A 30 -7.61 4.41 40.98
N THR A 31 -6.55 4.99 41.54
CA THR A 31 -6.10 4.68 42.92
C THR A 31 -6.28 5.80 43.94
N HIS A 32 -6.73 7.00 43.53
CA HIS A 32 -6.87 8.17 44.42
C HIS A 32 -8.29 8.74 44.53
N PHE A 33 -9.32 7.96 44.23
CA PHE A 33 -10.70 8.36 44.50
C PHE A 33 -11.14 7.94 45.92
N ASP A 34 -10.55 8.56 46.94
CA ASP A 34 -11.10 8.58 48.30
C ASP A 34 -12.01 9.81 48.42
N GLY A 35 -13.32 9.60 48.46
CA GLY A 35 -14.28 10.69 48.41
C GLY A 35 -15.69 10.25 48.75
N ASN A 36 -15.95 10.14 50.04
CA ASN A 36 -17.25 9.96 50.67
C ASN A 36 -18.25 11.02 50.18
N LEU A 37 -19.21 10.65 49.31
CA LEU A 37 -20.39 11.47 48.99
C LEU A 37 -21.62 10.58 48.87
N THR A 38 -22.48 10.66 49.88
CA THR A 38 -23.88 10.25 49.83
C THR A 38 -24.60 11.05 48.76
N MET A 39 -24.90 10.47 47.59
CA MET A 39 -25.82 11.09 46.63
C MET A 39 -26.53 10.09 45.69
N ASN A 40 -27.85 10.10 45.83
CA ASN A 40 -28.89 10.09 44.78
C ASN A 40 -28.88 9.00 43.68
N LYS A 41 -29.95 8.20 43.64
CA LYS A 41 -30.26 7.10 42.70
C LYS A 41 -30.45 7.52 41.21
N SER A 42 -29.96 8.68 40.78
CA SER A 42 -30.16 9.22 39.43
C SER A 42 -28.96 9.07 38.48
N LEU A 43 -27.84 8.47 38.92
CA LEU A 43 -26.66 8.22 38.06
C LEU A 43 -26.66 6.81 37.42
N LEU A 44 -27.81 6.35 36.95
CA LEU A 44 -27.94 5.07 36.22
C LEU A 44 -27.85 5.22 34.69
N PHE A 45 -27.48 6.39 34.19
CA PHE A 45 -27.21 6.64 32.78
C PHE A 45 -25.75 7.04 32.59
N GLY A 46 -24.98 6.20 31.91
CA GLY A 46 -23.68 6.62 31.38
C GLY A 46 -22.46 5.85 31.87
N ILE A 47 -22.54 4.52 32.05
CA ILE A 47 -21.35 3.70 31.79
C ILE A 47 -21.34 3.46 30.28
N PHE A 48 -20.76 4.42 29.57
CA PHE A 48 -20.28 4.22 28.20
C PHE A 48 -19.29 3.05 28.30
N LEU A 49 -19.73 1.88 27.85
CA LEU A 49 -18.86 0.74 27.63
C LEU A 49 -17.95 1.16 26.48
N ILE A 50 -16.81 1.80 26.80
CA ILE A 50 -15.76 2.08 25.83
C ILE A 50 -15.16 0.71 25.49
N ILE A 51 -15.76 0.04 24.51
CA ILE A 51 -15.09 -1.03 23.79
C ILE A 51 -13.97 -0.32 23.04
N SER A 52 -12.80 -0.27 23.66
CA SER A 52 -11.55 -0.02 22.99
C SER A 52 -11.34 -1.21 22.04
N THR A 53 -11.94 -1.17 20.85
CA THR A 53 -11.50 -2.02 19.75
C THR A 53 -10.10 -1.55 19.40
N PHE A 54 -9.11 -2.24 19.95
CA PHE A 54 -7.76 -2.23 19.41
C PHE A 54 -7.86 -2.81 18.01
N ASN A 55 -8.17 -1.98 17.01
CA ASN A 55 -7.95 -2.38 15.63
C ASN A 55 -6.45 -2.60 15.52
N ALA A 56 -6.04 -3.84 15.29
CA ALA A 56 -4.70 -4.11 14.79
C ALA A 56 -4.50 -3.19 13.57
N ALA A 57 -3.50 -2.33 13.61
CA ALA A 57 -3.24 -1.42 12.50
C ALA A 57 -2.81 -2.28 11.32
N ILE A 58 -3.74 -2.49 10.39
CA ILE A 58 -3.46 -3.13 9.10
C ILE A 58 -2.65 -2.10 8.29
N ALA A 59 -1.47 -2.50 7.82
CA ALA A 59 -0.70 -1.66 6.91
C ALA A 59 -1.43 -1.60 5.57
N GLU A 60 -1.89 -0.40 5.21
CA GLU A 60 -2.67 -0.14 4.02
C GLU A 60 -2.13 1.11 3.32
N THR A 61 -2.02 1.05 1.99
CA THR A 61 -1.77 2.19 1.13
C THR A 61 -2.93 2.35 0.17
N THR A 62 -3.61 3.49 0.23
CA THR A 62 -4.73 3.82 -0.66
C THR A 62 -4.38 5.04 -1.51
N ILE A 63 -4.63 4.94 -2.83
CA ILE A 63 -4.44 6.02 -3.79
C ILE A 63 -5.77 6.32 -4.51
N GLU A 64 -6.02 7.61 -4.74
CA GLU A 64 -7.19 8.07 -5.50
C GLU A 64 -6.98 7.86 -7.01
N THR A 65 -8.03 7.42 -7.68
CA THR A 65 -8.06 7.11 -9.11
C THR A 65 -9.26 7.79 -9.75
N LEU A 66 -9.38 7.77 -11.08
CA LEU A 66 -10.51 8.42 -11.75
C LEU A 66 -11.87 7.79 -11.35
N ASN A 67 -11.87 6.50 -11.03
CA ASN A 67 -13.09 5.69 -10.84
C ASN A 67 -13.21 5.11 -9.42
N GLY A 68 -12.64 5.77 -8.42
CA GLY A 68 -12.62 5.32 -7.02
C GLY A 68 -11.20 5.26 -6.48
N SER A 69 -10.88 4.23 -5.69
CA SER A 69 -9.56 4.08 -5.07
C SER A 69 -8.86 2.78 -5.48
N LEU A 70 -7.53 2.79 -5.43
CA LEU A 70 -6.71 1.58 -5.47
C LEU A 70 -6.06 1.43 -4.09
N THR A 71 -6.30 0.29 -3.46
CA THR A 71 -5.81 -0.01 -2.12
C THR A 71 -4.91 -1.24 -2.16
N VAL A 72 -3.74 -1.14 -1.53
CA VAL A 72 -2.84 -2.26 -1.26
C VAL A 72 -2.83 -2.49 0.24
N ARG A 73 -3.30 -3.67 0.67
CA ARG A 73 -3.55 -4.00 2.07
C ARG A 73 -2.77 -5.25 2.49
N GLU A 74 -2.02 -5.16 3.57
CA GLU A 74 -1.26 -6.27 4.13
C GLU A 74 -2.10 -7.08 5.11
N LEU A 75 -2.32 -8.36 4.84
CA LEU A 75 -2.99 -9.30 5.73
C LEU A 75 -1.90 -10.07 6.50
N SER A 76 -1.36 -9.41 7.53
CA SER A 76 -0.13 -9.83 8.21
C SER A 76 -0.17 -11.22 8.85
N GLU A 77 -1.35 -11.67 9.29
CA GLU A 77 -1.53 -13.01 9.88
C GLU A 77 -1.47 -14.13 8.83
N GLU A 78 -1.66 -13.78 7.55
CA GLU A 78 -1.78 -14.74 6.45
C GLU A 78 -0.58 -14.72 5.48
N PHE A 79 0.41 -13.84 5.69
CA PHE A 79 1.48 -13.58 4.69
C PHE A 79 0.90 -13.35 3.30
N ARG A 80 -0.12 -12.49 3.25
CA ARG A 80 -0.88 -12.18 2.06
C ARG A 80 -1.02 -10.67 1.89
N VAL A 81 -0.96 -10.23 0.65
CA VAL A 81 -1.26 -8.85 0.27
C VAL A 81 -2.49 -8.84 -0.63
N GLU A 82 -3.44 -7.96 -0.35
CA GLU A 82 -4.64 -7.76 -1.15
C GLU A 82 -4.54 -6.46 -1.95
N ILE A 83 -4.94 -6.53 -3.22
CA ILE A 83 -5.19 -5.35 -4.05
C ILE A 83 -6.70 -5.19 -4.15
N LEU A 84 -7.21 -4.03 -3.78
CA LEU A 84 -8.62 -3.66 -3.93
C LEU A 84 -8.77 -2.49 -4.89
N VAL A 85 -9.83 -2.52 -5.69
CA VAL A 85 -10.30 -1.37 -6.47
C VAL A 85 -11.69 -1.03 -6.00
N ASP A 86 -11.90 0.20 -5.50
CA ASP A 86 -13.18 0.66 -4.95
C ASP A 86 -13.70 -0.31 -3.87
N GLU A 87 -12.85 -0.63 -2.89
CA GLU A 87 -13.09 -1.58 -1.79
C GLU A 87 -13.39 -3.03 -2.21
N ARG A 88 -13.34 -3.35 -3.52
CA ARG A 88 -13.57 -4.70 -4.03
C ARG A 88 -12.23 -5.39 -4.29
N PRO A 89 -12.04 -6.63 -3.81
CA PRO A 89 -10.81 -7.36 -4.08
C PRO A 89 -10.63 -7.59 -5.58
N LEU A 90 -9.53 -7.09 -6.12
CA LEU A 90 -9.08 -7.36 -7.48
C LEU A 90 -8.16 -8.59 -7.50
N TYR A 91 -7.28 -8.71 -6.50
CA TYR A 91 -6.26 -9.75 -6.47
C TYR A 91 -5.72 -10.01 -5.06
N TYR A 92 -5.26 -11.23 -4.83
CA TYR A 92 -4.53 -11.64 -3.63
C TYR A 92 -3.16 -12.17 -4.04
N GLN A 93 -2.11 -11.61 -3.46
CA GLN A 93 -0.77 -12.15 -3.54
C GLN A 93 -0.50 -12.97 -2.27
N ASP A 94 -0.50 -14.28 -2.43
CA ASP A 94 0.03 -15.20 -1.42
C ASP A 94 1.57 -15.10 -1.36
N ASP A 95 2.15 -15.58 -0.26
CA ASP A 95 3.60 -15.60 -0.01
C ASP A 95 4.27 -14.22 0.01
N ALA A 96 3.50 -13.16 0.26
CA ALA A 96 3.98 -11.79 0.38
C ALA A 96 3.69 -11.25 1.78
N ARG A 97 4.75 -10.80 2.46
CA ARG A 97 4.59 -10.13 3.76
C ARG A 97 4.22 -8.66 3.58
N TYR A 98 4.80 -8.02 2.57
CA TYR A 98 4.69 -6.58 2.36
C TYR A 98 4.17 -6.27 0.96
N GLY A 99 3.31 -5.25 0.87
CA GLY A 99 2.72 -4.76 -0.37
C GLY A 99 2.88 -3.25 -0.47
N PHE A 100 3.33 -2.74 -1.61
CA PHE A 100 3.55 -1.31 -1.79
C PHE A 100 3.28 -0.84 -3.22
N VAL A 101 2.90 0.42 -3.36
CA VAL A 101 2.80 1.09 -4.66
C VAL A 101 4.20 1.56 -5.05
N ALA A 102 4.83 0.87 -6.01
CA ALA A 102 6.19 1.17 -6.46
C ALA A 102 6.25 2.40 -7.38
N LYS A 103 5.25 2.57 -8.25
CA LYS A 103 5.14 3.72 -9.16
C LYS A 103 3.72 3.91 -9.63
N THR A 104 3.29 5.16 -9.85
CA THR A 104 2.05 5.50 -10.53
C THR A 104 2.32 6.30 -11.79
N TYR A 105 1.41 6.18 -12.76
CA TYR A 105 1.35 7.01 -13.96
C TYR A 105 -0.07 7.56 -14.09
N ASN A 106 -0.15 8.87 -14.27
CA ASN A 106 -1.43 9.54 -14.43
C ASN A 106 -1.90 9.45 -15.87
N VAL A 107 -3.21 9.29 -16.06
CA VAL A 107 -3.90 9.55 -17.31
C VAL A 107 -4.82 10.75 -17.05
N TYR A 108 -4.50 11.87 -17.68
CA TYR A 108 -4.98 13.20 -17.28
C TYR A 108 -4.57 13.53 -15.83
N GLU A 109 -5.52 13.87 -14.96
CA GLU A 109 -5.26 14.31 -13.58
C GLU A 109 -5.38 13.18 -12.55
N SER A 110 -5.62 11.94 -12.98
CA SER A 110 -5.87 10.81 -12.10
C SER A 110 -4.92 9.65 -12.38
N VAL A 111 -4.65 8.83 -11.35
CA VAL A 111 -3.85 7.61 -11.53
C VAL A 111 -4.58 6.67 -12.50
N GLY A 112 -3.95 6.41 -13.64
CA GLY A 112 -4.45 5.48 -14.65
C GLY A 112 -3.72 4.14 -14.61
N VAL A 113 -2.45 4.12 -14.21
CA VAL A 113 -1.66 2.89 -14.09
C VAL A 113 -0.85 2.92 -12.79
N ALA A 114 -0.84 1.81 -12.06
CA ALA A 114 -0.01 1.63 -10.86
C ALA A 114 0.82 0.35 -10.97
N ILE A 115 2.08 0.42 -10.55
CA ILE A 115 2.97 -0.72 -10.38
C ILE A 115 2.99 -1.08 -8.90
N ILE A 116 2.55 -2.29 -8.58
CA ILE A 116 2.49 -2.80 -7.21
C ILE A 116 3.65 -3.77 -7.00
N GLY A 117 4.44 -3.55 -5.97
CA GLY A 117 5.51 -4.43 -5.53
C GLY A 117 5.08 -5.29 -4.34
N PHE A 118 5.57 -6.53 -4.31
CA PHE A 118 5.33 -7.49 -3.24
C PHE A 118 6.65 -8.05 -2.77
N SER A 119 6.87 -8.07 -1.45
CA SER A 119 8.09 -8.62 -0.85
C SER A 119 7.75 -9.62 0.24
N SER A 120 8.50 -10.72 0.31
CA SER A 120 8.44 -11.66 1.42
C SER A 120 9.18 -11.16 2.66
N GLY A 121 10.01 -10.12 2.52
CA GLY A 121 10.95 -9.67 3.55
C GLY A 121 12.22 -10.53 3.66
N GLY A 122 12.39 -11.52 2.78
CA GLY A 122 13.63 -12.30 2.67
C GLY A 122 14.75 -11.56 1.93
N SER A 123 15.99 -11.97 2.15
CA SER A 123 17.18 -11.34 1.55
C SER A 123 17.48 -11.79 0.12
N GLY A 124 16.84 -12.86 -0.38
CA GLY A 124 17.17 -13.48 -1.66
C GLY A 124 16.53 -12.84 -2.89
N CYS A 125 15.41 -12.11 -2.74
CA CYS A 125 14.65 -11.55 -3.85
C CYS A 125 13.90 -10.30 -3.35
N PRO A 126 14.24 -9.08 -3.79
CA PRO A 126 13.76 -7.86 -3.12
C PRO A 126 12.25 -7.69 -3.21
N ALA A 127 11.70 -7.84 -4.42
CA ALA A 127 10.27 -7.82 -4.67
C ALA A 127 9.95 -8.39 -6.06
N ILE A 128 8.72 -8.86 -6.21
CA ILE A 128 8.06 -9.15 -7.49
C ILE A 128 6.98 -8.09 -7.72
N TYR A 129 6.56 -7.90 -8.97
CA TYR A 129 5.69 -6.78 -9.34
C TYR A 129 4.49 -7.21 -10.19
N ARG A 130 3.43 -6.42 -10.12
CA ARG A 130 2.28 -6.46 -11.03
C ARG A 130 1.87 -5.04 -11.42
N ILE A 131 1.31 -4.89 -12.62
CA ILE A 131 0.71 -3.65 -13.08
C ILE A 131 -0.80 -3.76 -12.89
N VAL A 132 -1.39 -2.73 -12.29
CA VAL A 132 -2.83 -2.48 -12.27
C VAL A 132 -3.09 -1.32 -13.22
N ASP A 133 -3.79 -1.61 -14.31
CA ASP A 133 -4.21 -0.62 -15.30
C ASP A 133 -5.71 -0.33 -15.12
N LEU A 134 -5.99 0.93 -14.82
CA LEU A 134 -7.30 1.50 -14.50
C LEU A 134 -7.79 2.46 -15.60
N THR A 135 -7.08 2.52 -16.73
CA THR A 135 -7.33 3.54 -17.76
C THR A 135 -8.68 3.40 -18.45
N PHE A 136 -9.19 2.18 -18.61
CA PHE A 136 -10.44 1.93 -19.34
C PHE A 136 -11.29 0.83 -18.70
N GLY A 137 -12.50 1.20 -18.25
CA GLY A 137 -13.51 0.24 -17.82
C GLY A 137 -13.08 -0.61 -16.62
N SER A 138 -13.06 -1.93 -16.78
CA SER A 138 -12.66 -2.86 -15.72
C SER A 138 -11.15 -2.88 -15.52
N PRO A 139 -10.64 -2.89 -14.27
CA PRO A 139 -9.22 -2.98 -14.00
C PRO A 139 -8.55 -4.17 -14.69
N ILE A 140 -7.40 -3.93 -15.31
CA ILE A 140 -6.58 -4.97 -15.93
C ILE A 140 -5.37 -5.21 -15.03
N LEU A 141 -5.18 -6.46 -14.60
CA LEU A 141 -4.00 -6.89 -13.87
C LEU A 141 -3.03 -7.59 -14.82
N SER A 142 -1.76 -7.20 -14.80
CA SER A 142 -0.73 -7.91 -15.56
C SER A 142 -0.41 -9.27 -14.93
N GLN A 143 0.28 -10.11 -15.71
CA GLN A 143 1.08 -11.19 -15.14
C GLN A 143 2.12 -10.62 -14.15
N GLN A 144 2.57 -11.47 -13.25
CA GLN A 144 3.70 -11.15 -12.37
C GLN A 144 4.98 -10.98 -13.19
N PHE A 145 5.83 -10.06 -12.78
CA PHE A 145 7.12 -9.81 -13.41
C PHE A 145 8.16 -9.33 -12.40
N GLY A 146 9.41 -9.24 -12.87
CA GLY A 146 10.57 -8.85 -12.08
C GLY A 146 11.52 -10.03 -11.84
N SER A 147 12.70 -9.69 -11.35
CA SER A 147 13.76 -10.65 -11.06
C SER A 147 14.25 -10.44 -9.62
N CYS A 148 15.06 -11.37 -9.11
CA CYS A 148 15.74 -11.19 -7.82
C CYS A 148 16.91 -10.18 -7.90
N SER A 149 16.94 -9.34 -8.93
CA SER A 149 17.91 -8.26 -9.03
C SER A 149 17.58 -7.11 -8.09
N ASP A 150 18.49 -6.14 -8.03
CA ASP A 150 18.29 -4.87 -7.33
C ASP A 150 17.08 -4.07 -7.88
N THR A 151 16.76 -2.98 -7.20
CA THR A 151 15.62 -2.09 -7.40
C THR A 151 15.42 -1.69 -8.87
N PRO A 152 14.21 -1.87 -9.43
CA PRO A 152 13.95 -1.53 -10.83
C PRO A 152 13.92 -0.02 -11.08
N ILE A 153 14.23 0.34 -12.33
CA ILE A 153 14.07 1.69 -12.87
C ILE A 153 12.78 1.74 -13.69
N PHE A 154 11.89 2.66 -13.36
CA PHE A 154 10.63 2.88 -14.05
C PHE A 154 10.67 4.16 -14.89
N GLN A 155 10.37 4.07 -16.18
CA GLN A 155 10.44 5.20 -17.08
C GLN A 155 9.44 5.12 -18.23
N ILE A 156 9.10 6.27 -18.82
CA ILE A 156 8.33 6.32 -20.07
C ILE A 156 9.31 6.48 -21.24
N VAL A 157 9.25 5.55 -22.18
CA VAL A 157 10.04 5.57 -23.42
C VAL A 157 9.09 5.40 -24.59
N GLU A 158 9.06 6.38 -25.49
CA GLU A 158 8.18 6.36 -26.68
C GLU A 158 6.69 6.13 -26.34
N GLY A 159 6.22 6.72 -25.23
CA GLY A 159 4.84 6.58 -24.76
C GLY A 159 4.50 5.21 -24.13
N LYS A 160 5.51 4.39 -23.85
CA LYS A 160 5.36 3.08 -23.20
C LYS A 160 6.03 3.08 -21.84
N ILE A 161 5.48 2.34 -20.89
CA ILE A 161 6.13 2.14 -19.59
C ILE A 161 7.21 1.08 -19.79
N GLN A 162 8.46 1.47 -19.62
CA GLN A 162 9.61 0.57 -19.58
C GLN A 162 10.03 0.38 -18.13
N ILE A 163 10.22 -0.89 -17.76
CA ILE A 163 10.76 -1.29 -16.46
C ILE A 163 12.08 -2.01 -16.70
N ASP A 164 13.16 -1.45 -16.16
CA ASP A 164 14.50 -2.01 -16.26
C ASP A 164 14.94 -2.56 -14.90
N PHE A 165 15.23 -3.86 -14.86
CA PHE A 165 15.86 -4.53 -13.74
C PHE A 165 17.37 -4.61 -14.03
N PRO A 166 18.22 -3.91 -13.25
CA PRO A 166 19.66 -3.95 -13.46
C PRO A 166 20.21 -5.35 -13.19
N ALA A 167 21.37 -5.69 -13.77
CA ALA A 167 22.05 -6.94 -13.40
C ALA A 167 22.55 -6.87 -11.95
N PHE A 168 22.46 -7.99 -11.23
CA PHE A 168 22.96 -8.08 -9.85
C PHE A 168 23.53 -9.48 -9.57
N GLY A 169 24.81 -9.55 -9.19
CA GLY A 169 25.50 -10.83 -9.03
C GLY A 169 25.47 -11.63 -10.33
N GLU A 170 24.91 -12.84 -10.27
CA GLU A 170 24.72 -13.73 -11.43
C GLU A 170 23.36 -13.54 -12.13
N VAL A 171 22.49 -12.67 -11.61
CA VAL A 171 21.18 -12.37 -12.21
C VAL A 171 21.38 -11.37 -13.37
N PRO A 172 21.03 -11.73 -14.62
CA PRO A 172 21.19 -10.84 -15.75
C PRO A 172 20.20 -9.66 -15.68
N ALA A 173 20.55 -8.57 -16.36
CA ALA A 173 19.62 -7.45 -16.52
C ALA A 173 18.41 -7.88 -17.35
N GLU A 174 17.24 -7.43 -16.93
CA GLU A 174 15.94 -7.82 -17.49
C GLU A 174 15.12 -6.55 -17.81
N ARG A 175 14.38 -6.57 -18.91
CA ARG A 175 13.54 -5.43 -19.31
C ARG A 175 12.14 -5.88 -19.65
N TRP A 176 11.18 -5.16 -19.09
CA TRP A 176 9.77 -5.26 -19.42
C TRP A 176 9.28 -3.98 -20.07
N VAL A 177 8.37 -4.14 -21.03
CA VAL A 177 7.65 -3.03 -21.65
C VAL A 177 6.17 -3.30 -21.50
N TYR A 178 5.46 -2.30 -20.98
CA TYR A 178 4.02 -2.26 -20.90
C TYR A 178 3.44 -1.25 -21.87
N SER A 179 2.57 -1.71 -22.74
CA SER A 179 1.88 -0.90 -23.75
C SER A 179 0.60 -1.60 -24.19
N ASP A 180 -0.44 -0.83 -24.51
CA ASP A 180 -1.73 -1.36 -25.00
C ASP A 180 -2.29 -2.45 -24.07
N SER A 181 -2.23 -2.17 -22.78
CA SER A 181 -2.61 -3.05 -21.68
C SER A 181 -1.93 -4.44 -21.67
N LYS A 182 -0.76 -4.56 -22.32
CA LYS A 182 0.01 -5.81 -22.41
C LYS A 182 1.42 -5.60 -21.89
N LEU A 183 1.85 -6.55 -21.05
CA LEU A 183 3.20 -6.63 -20.53
C LEU A 183 4.03 -7.64 -21.34
N LYS A 184 5.24 -7.26 -21.74
CA LYS A 184 6.17 -8.14 -22.46
C LYS A 184 7.59 -7.98 -21.95
N GLN A 185 8.27 -9.10 -21.72
CA GLN A 185 9.71 -9.11 -21.52
C GLN A 185 10.38 -8.94 -22.88
N VAL A 186 11.34 -8.03 -22.97
CA VAL A 186 12.06 -7.71 -24.21
C VAL A 186 13.56 -7.97 -24.12
N ARG A 187 14.07 -8.19 -22.89
CA ARG A 187 15.44 -8.58 -22.61
C ARG A 187 15.50 -9.34 -21.29
#